data_AF-A0A7W6HEC7-F1
#
_entry.id   AF-A0A7W6HEC7-F1
#
_cell.length_a   1.000
_cell.length_b   1.000
_cell.length_c   1.000
_cell.angle_alpha   90.00
_cell.angle_beta   90.00
_cell.angle_gamma   90.00
#
_symmetry.space_group_name_H-M   'P 1'
#
loop_
_entity.id
_entity.type
_entity.pdbx_description
1 polymer ?
#
loop_
_entity_poly.entity_id
_entity_poly.type
_entity_poly.pdbx_seq_one_letter_code
_entity_poly.pdbx_strand_id
1 'polypeptide(L)'
;MSEPSMSAAQGRYRPLFAGILLALTVATAARFVADHYGAPVMLFALLIGMAFNFLAVDPRFKPGLEFSSKNLLRIGIVLLGARITTSDIASLGLSTFATVVGLIALTIGTGFVCGRIFNKQWRFSLLTGGSVAICGASAALAIASVIPHNEKTERNLLFTVVSVTTLSTIAMILYPILFTVLGLTTSQSGFLVGATIHDVAQVVGAGYSISTDVGDVATIIKLLRVAMLPVVLVIIVLALAGQRRGGTGSVRLPLFVVGFAALTAINSLGLLPAVAAKAAVDLSGWLLVVAISALGVRTNMKDMLQLGWRHVAMVVTETLVLLILAIAAVEIGLAG
;
A
#
# COMPACT_ATOMS: atom_id res chain seq x y z
N MET A 1 -28.38 -30.34 4.50
CA MET A 1 -27.95 -29.16 3.73
C MET A 1 -28.91 -28.04 4.08
N SER A 2 -28.51 -27.13 4.95
CA SER A 2 -29.32 -25.99 5.41
C SER A 2 -29.13 -24.82 4.46
N GLU A 3 -30.20 -24.40 3.78
CA GLU A 3 -30.22 -23.20 2.95
C GLU A 3 -29.80 -21.97 3.79
N PRO A 4 -28.85 -21.14 3.32
CA PRO A 4 -28.54 -19.90 4.00
C PRO A 4 -29.74 -18.95 3.83
N SER A 5 -30.54 -18.79 4.89
CA SER A 5 -31.71 -17.91 4.86
C SER A 5 -31.30 -16.47 4.45
N MET A 6 -32.03 -15.87 3.51
CA MET A 6 -31.81 -14.50 3.02
C MET A 6 -31.80 -13.45 4.15
N SER A 7 -32.46 -13.75 5.28
CA SER A 7 -32.48 -12.92 6.49
C SER A 7 -31.10 -12.79 7.17
N ALA A 8 -30.32 -13.88 7.20
CA ALA A 8 -28.97 -13.88 7.78
C ALA A 8 -27.96 -13.10 6.92
N ALA A 9 -28.13 -13.12 5.60
CA ALA A 9 -27.35 -12.28 4.69
C ALA A 9 -27.69 -10.79 4.87
N GLN A 10 -28.98 -10.44 4.93
CA GLN A 10 -29.42 -9.05 5.13
C GLN A 10 -28.87 -8.45 6.43
N GLY A 11 -28.81 -9.20 7.53
CA GLY A 11 -28.23 -8.72 8.80
C GLY A 11 -26.72 -8.43 8.73
N ARG A 12 -25.96 -9.13 7.86
CA ARG A 12 -24.51 -8.99 7.75
C ARG A 12 -24.04 -7.85 6.84
N TYR A 13 -24.84 -7.50 5.82
CA TYR A 13 -24.48 -6.45 4.83
C TYR A 13 -25.11 -5.08 5.11
N ARG A 14 -26.22 -5.02 5.86
CA ARG A 14 -26.83 -3.76 6.31
C ARG A 14 -25.85 -2.76 6.95
N PRO A 15 -24.91 -3.18 7.83
CA PRO A 15 -23.96 -2.23 8.44
C PRO A 15 -22.88 -1.72 7.47
N LEU A 16 -22.69 -2.34 6.30
CA LEU A 16 -21.73 -1.88 5.30
C LEU A 16 -22.31 -0.82 4.37
N PHE A 17 -23.62 -0.86 4.15
CA PHE A 17 -24.29 -0.11 3.08
C PHE A 17 -24.00 1.39 3.15
N ALA A 18 -24.18 2.02 4.32
CA ALA A 18 -24.02 3.45 4.47
C ALA A 18 -22.60 3.92 4.13
N GLY A 19 -21.57 3.22 4.63
CA GLY A 19 -20.17 3.57 4.36
C GLY A 19 -19.75 3.33 2.91
N ILE A 20 -20.24 2.26 2.29
CA ILE A 20 -20.00 1.99 0.85
C ILE A 20 -20.66 3.08 0.01
N LEU A 21 -21.91 3.43 0.33
CA LEU A 21 -22.65 4.48 -0.38
C LEU A 21 -21.94 5.84 -0.25
N LEU A 22 -21.47 6.20 0.93
CA LEU A 22 -20.68 7.42 1.13
C LEU A 22 -19.41 7.42 0.25
N ALA A 23 -18.65 6.33 0.27
CA ALA A 23 -17.44 6.22 -0.56
C ALA A 23 -17.77 6.29 -2.06
N LEU A 24 -18.87 5.68 -2.49
CA LEU A 24 -19.34 5.73 -3.87
C LEU A 24 -19.76 7.14 -4.27
N THR A 25 -20.48 7.87 -3.42
CA THR A 25 -20.87 9.26 -3.66
C THR A 25 -19.64 10.16 -3.83
N VAL A 26 -18.65 10.02 -2.94
CA VAL A 26 -17.38 10.75 -3.05
C VAL A 26 -16.66 10.38 -4.35
N ALA A 27 -16.62 9.09 -4.72
CA ALA A 27 -16.00 8.63 -5.96
C ALA A 27 -16.68 9.18 -7.22
N THR A 28 -18.01 9.23 -7.25
CA THR A 28 -18.77 9.81 -8.36
C THR A 28 -18.55 11.32 -8.46
N ALA A 29 -18.50 12.02 -7.32
CA ALA A 29 -18.21 13.45 -7.30
C ALA A 29 -16.78 13.72 -7.78
N ALA A 30 -15.80 12.92 -7.34
CA ALA A 30 -14.41 13.03 -7.79
C ALA A 30 -14.27 12.82 -9.30
N ARG A 31 -14.96 11.83 -9.88
CA ARG A 31 -14.99 11.61 -11.34
C ARG A 31 -15.57 12.81 -12.08
N PHE A 32 -16.72 13.30 -11.62
CA PHE A 32 -17.35 14.49 -12.23
C PHE A 32 -16.43 15.71 -12.23
N VAL A 33 -15.76 15.98 -11.10
CA VAL A 33 -14.79 17.08 -10.98
C VAL A 33 -13.56 16.83 -11.86
N ALA A 34 -13.02 15.61 -11.85
CA ALA A 34 -11.88 15.21 -12.67
C ALA A 34 -12.13 15.44 -14.16
N ASP A 35 -13.28 14.99 -14.66
CA ASP A 35 -13.68 15.11 -16.06
C ASP A 35 -13.86 16.59 -16.47
N HIS A 36 -14.34 17.44 -15.55
CA HIS A 36 -14.58 18.86 -15.82
C HIS A 36 -13.29 19.71 -15.81
N TYR A 37 -12.34 19.38 -14.92
CA TYR A 37 -11.09 20.14 -14.75
C TYR A 37 -9.87 19.50 -15.41
N GLY A 38 -10.01 18.34 -16.04
CA GLY A 38 -8.92 17.63 -16.70
C GLY A 38 -7.81 17.18 -15.74
N ALA A 39 -8.16 16.90 -14.49
CA ALA A 39 -7.21 16.57 -13.42
C ALA A 39 -7.42 15.15 -12.88
N PRO A 40 -6.42 14.57 -12.19
CA PRO A 40 -6.44 13.13 -11.90
C PRO A 40 -7.51 12.74 -10.89
N VAL A 41 -8.39 11.80 -11.26
CA VAL A 41 -9.53 11.36 -10.45
C VAL A 41 -9.13 10.84 -9.08
N MET A 42 -8.01 10.13 -8.96
CA MET A 42 -7.55 9.54 -7.70
C MET A 42 -7.17 10.63 -6.68
N LEU A 43 -6.60 11.74 -7.16
CA LEU A 43 -6.27 12.89 -6.33
C LEU A 43 -7.55 13.53 -5.77
N PHE A 44 -8.55 13.82 -6.62
CA PHE A 44 -9.82 14.36 -6.15
C PHE A 44 -10.57 13.39 -5.22
N ALA A 45 -10.56 12.09 -5.51
CA ALA A 45 -11.16 11.07 -4.66
C ALA A 45 -10.58 11.11 -3.24
N LEU A 46 -9.25 11.24 -3.12
CA LEU A 46 -8.57 11.39 -1.83
C LEU A 46 -8.93 12.72 -1.16
N LEU A 47 -8.77 13.85 -1.85
CA LEU A 47 -8.94 15.20 -1.28
C LEU A 47 -10.38 15.43 -0.83
N ILE A 48 -11.37 15.09 -1.67
CA ILE A 48 -12.79 15.19 -1.31
C ILE A 48 -13.08 14.22 -0.17
N GLY A 49 -12.58 12.98 -0.22
CA GLY A 49 -12.72 12.03 0.89
C GLY A 49 -12.23 12.62 2.21
N MET A 50 -11.03 13.20 2.25
CA MET A 50 -10.47 13.84 3.45
C MET A 50 -11.33 14.99 3.97
N ALA A 51 -11.96 15.77 3.08
CA ALA A 51 -12.90 16.81 3.49
C ALA A 51 -14.12 16.23 4.25
N PHE A 52 -14.49 14.98 3.95
CA PHE A 52 -15.56 14.24 4.65
C PHE A 52 -15.06 13.41 5.85
N ASN A 53 -13.82 13.60 6.33
CA ASN A 53 -13.25 12.79 7.41
C ASN A 53 -14.07 12.79 8.72
N PHE A 54 -14.81 13.86 9.00
CA PHE A 54 -15.70 13.94 10.16
C PHE A 54 -16.76 12.81 10.20
N LEU A 55 -17.11 12.22 9.06
CA LEU A 55 -18.05 11.09 8.97
C LEU A 55 -17.39 9.73 9.31
N ALA A 56 -16.06 9.64 9.36
CA ALA A 56 -15.36 8.38 9.63
C ALA A 56 -15.53 7.89 11.07
N VAL A 57 -15.85 8.79 12.00
CA VAL A 57 -16.04 8.48 13.42
C VAL A 57 -17.45 7.95 13.70
N ASP A 58 -18.42 8.24 12.82
CA ASP A 58 -19.79 7.77 12.96
C ASP A 58 -19.86 6.24 12.77
N PRO A 59 -20.35 5.48 13.77
CA PRO A 59 -20.46 4.02 13.71
C PRO A 59 -21.25 3.49 12.51
N ARG A 60 -22.14 4.30 11.91
CA ARG A 60 -22.94 3.90 10.74
C ARG A 60 -22.10 3.78 9.47
N PHE A 61 -21.10 4.64 9.28
CA PHE A 61 -20.28 4.65 8.07
C PHE A 61 -19.02 3.80 8.20
N LYS A 62 -18.49 3.67 9.43
CA LYS A 62 -17.21 3.01 9.69
C LYS A 62 -17.04 1.62 9.05
N PRO A 63 -17.98 0.66 9.19
CA PRO A 63 -17.80 -0.69 8.64
C PRO A 63 -17.71 -0.69 7.11
N GLY A 64 -18.56 0.09 6.45
CA GLY A 64 -18.55 0.22 4.99
C GLY A 64 -17.30 0.91 4.46
N LEU A 65 -16.84 1.98 5.12
CA LEU A 65 -15.60 2.66 4.75
C LEU A 65 -14.37 1.75 4.92
N GLU A 66 -14.32 0.96 5.99
CA GLU A 66 -13.26 -0.04 6.20
C GLU A 66 -13.29 -1.15 5.15
N PHE A 67 -14.49 -1.61 4.78
CA PHE A 67 -14.66 -2.59 3.73
C PHE A 67 -14.18 -2.04 2.37
N SER A 68 -14.60 -0.82 2.00
CA SER A 68 -14.21 -0.19 0.75
C SER A 68 -12.71 0.05 0.65
N SER A 69 -12.10 0.66 1.67
CA SER A 69 -10.67 1.00 1.67
C SER A 69 -9.73 -0.21 1.75
N LYS A 70 -10.22 -1.40 2.11
CA LYS A 70 -9.41 -2.63 2.20
C LYS A 70 -9.79 -3.68 1.17
N ASN A 71 -11.05 -4.10 1.16
CA ASN A 71 -11.49 -5.24 0.35
C ASN A 71 -11.73 -4.83 -1.10
N LEU A 72 -12.46 -3.73 -1.35
CA LEU A 72 -12.65 -3.25 -2.72
C LEU A 72 -11.33 -2.86 -3.36
N LEU A 73 -10.41 -2.24 -2.59
CA LEU A 73 -9.05 -1.98 -3.05
C LEU A 73 -8.34 -3.26 -3.53
N ARG A 74 -8.32 -4.31 -2.69
CA ARG A 74 -7.65 -5.58 -3.02
C ARG A 74 -8.28 -6.26 -4.22
N ILE A 75 -9.61 -6.23 -4.35
CA ILE A 75 -10.31 -6.75 -5.53
C ILE A 75 -9.93 -5.94 -6.77
N GLY A 76 -9.92 -4.60 -6.67
CA GLY A 76 -9.47 -3.72 -7.75
C GLY A 76 -8.05 -4.04 -8.20
N ILE A 77 -7.12 -4.20 -7.27
CA ILE A 77 -5.73 -4.61 -7.57
C ILE A 77 -5.69 -5.98 -8.25
N VAL A 78 -6.43 -6.99 -7.75
CA VAL A 78 -6.48 -8.31 -8.40
C VAL A 78 -6.95 -8.17 -9.85
N LEU A 79 -8.04 -7.45 -10.08
CA LEU A 79 -8.62 -7.21 -11.41
C LEU A 79 -7.68 -6.44 -12.34
N LEU A 80 -6.84 -5.56 -11.80
CA LEU A 80 -5.81 -4.87 -12.58
C LEU A 80 -4.80 -5.84 -13.21
N GLY A 81 -4.66 -7.05 -12.65
CA GLY A 81 -3.88 -8.11 -13.28
C GLY A 81 -4.39 -8.49 -14.68
N ALA A 82 -5.64 -8.17 -15.05
CA ALA A 82 -6.15 -8.33 -16.41
C ALA A 82 -5.64 -7.27 -17.40
N ARG A 83 -5.05 -6.16 -16.93
CA ARG A 83 -4.37 -5.15 -17.77
C ARG A 83 -2.91 -5.52 -18.01
N ILE A 84 -2.25 -6.03 -16.98
CA ILE A 84 -0.79 -6.26 -16.95
C ILE A 84 -0.45 -7.63 -17.53
N THR A 85 0.67 -7.72 -18.23
CA THR A 85 1.22 -8.95 -18.80
C THR A 85 2.51 -9.39 -18.10
N THR A 86 2.88 -10.66 -18.24
CA THR A 86 4.17 -11.17 -17.78
C THR A 86 5.33 -10.55 -18.54
N SER A 87 5.11 -10.12 -19.79
CA SER A 87 6.09 -9.33 -20.56
C SER A 87 6.35 -7.97 -19.93
N ASP A 88 5.33 -7.27 -19.44
CA ASP A 88 5.50 -5.97 -18.76
C ASP A 88 6.32 -6.11 -17.46
N ILE A 89 6.09 -7.20 -16.73
CA ILE A 89 6.88 -7.53 -15.54
C ILE A 89 8.32 -7.88 -15.94
N ALA A 90 8.49 -8.69 -16.99
CA ALA A 90 9.80 -9.09 -17.48
C ALA A 90 10.61 -7.92 -18.04
N SER A 91 9.96 -6.92 -18.65
CA SER A 91 10.62 -5.73 -19.20
C SER A 91 11.23 -4.83 -18.13
N LEU A 92 10.77 -4.91 -16.87
CA LEU A 92 11.45 -4.25 -15.75
C LEU A 92 12.85 -4.83 -15.51
N GLY A 93 13.09 -6.09 -15.90
CA GLY A 93 14.39 -6.73 -15.88
C GLY A 93 14.87 -7.17 -14.49
N LEU A 94 15.89 -8.04 -14.50
CA LEU A 94 16.50 -8.56 -13.28
C LEU A 94 17.20 -7.46 -12.46
N SER A 95 17.72 -6.41 -13.12
CA SER A 95 18.35 -5.28 -12.45
C SER A 95 17.37 -4.54 -11.53
N THR A 96 16.15 -4.25 -12.01
CA THR A 96 15.11 -3.61 -11.20
C THR A 96 14.70 -4.52 -10.04
N PHE A 97 14.54 -5.83 -10.27
CA PHE A 97 14.25 -6.79 -9.21
C PHE A 97 15.32 -6.78 -8.11
N ALA A 98 16.59 -6.91 -8.50
CA ALA A 98 17.72 -6.89 -7.57
C ALA A 98 17.80 -5.55 -6.81
N THR A 99 17.52 -4.43 -7.50
CA THR A 99 17.44 -3.11 -6.88
C THR A 99 16.34 -3.05 -5.82
N VAL A 100 15.14 -3.55 -6.10
CA VAL A 100 14.06 -3.57 -5.11
C VAL A 100 14.43 -4.41 -3.89
N VAL A 101 15.03 -5.59 -4.08
CA VAL A 101 15.52 -6.42 -2.97
C VAL A 101 16.61 -5.70 -2.17
N GLY A 102 17.54 -5.04 -2.86
CA GLY A 102 18.59 -4.22 -2.26
C GLY A 102 18.02 -3.07 -1.43
N LEU A 103 17.04 -2.33 -1.95
CA LEU A 103 16.34 -1.26 -1.23
C LEU A 103 15.64 -1.77 0.02
N ILE A 104 15.00 -2.96 -0.03
CA ILE A 104 14.39 -3.59 1.15
C ILE A 104 15.47 -3.86 2.21
N ALA A 105 16.56 -4.53 1.83
CA ALA A 105 17.64 -4.89 2.75
C ALA A 105 18.31 -3.65 3.36
N LEU A 106 18.64 -2.66 2.53
CA LEU A 106 19.26 -1.40 2.96
C LEU A 106 18.34 -0.62 3.90
N THR A 107 17.04 -0.52 3.59
CA THR A 107 16.07 0.20 4.44
C THR A 107 15.89 -0.47 5.80
N ILE A 108 15.83 -1.81 5.85
CA ILE A 108 15.81 -2.55 7.12
C ILE A 108 17.12 -2.29 7.90
N GLY A 109 18.27 -2.32 7.22
CA GLY A 109 19.57 -1.99 7.79
C GLY A 109 19.62 -0.57 8.36
N THR A 110 19.11 0.42 7.63
CA THR A 110 18.97 1.80 8.08
C THR A 110 18.15 1.90 9.36
N GLY A 111 17.10 1.09 9.53
CA GLY A 111 16.33 1.04 10.77
C GLY A 111 17.17 0.62 11.98
N PHE A 112 18.12 -0.32 11.83
CA PHE A 112 19.05 -0.68 12.90
C PHE A 112 20.06 0.43 13.20
N VAL A 113 20.58 1.10 12.16
CA VAL A 113 21.49 2.25 12.31
C VAL A 113 20.78 3.39 13.03
N CYS A 114 19.59 3.78 12.57
CA CYS A 114 18.76 4.81 13.19
C CYS A 114 18.39 4.44 14.63
N GLY A 115 18.11 3.16 14.90
CA GLY A 115 17.84 2.69 16.26
C GLY A 115 18.97 3.00 17.22
N ARG A 116 20.22 2.84 16.80
CA ARG A 116 21.39 3.17 17.61
C ARG A 116 21.51 4.67 17.85
N ILE A 117 21.27 5.49 16.82
CA ILE A 117 21.34 6.96 16.88
C ILE A 117 20.24 7.53 17.81
N PHE A 118 19.01 7.03 17.70
CA PHE A 118 17.85 7.51 18.47
C PHE A 118 17.64 6.76 19.80
N ASN A 119 18.61 5.94 20.22
CA ASN A 119 18.57 5.14 21.44
C ASN A 119 17.29 4.28 21.57
N LYS A 120 16.97 3.55 20.50
CA LYS A 120 15.83 2.63 20.40
C LYS A 120 16.30 1.19 20.39
N GLN A 121 15.44 0.30 20.89
CA GLN A 121 15.69 -1.13 20.92
C GLN A 121 15.58 -1.74 19.51
N TRP A 122 16.33 -2.82 19.26
CA TRP A 122 16.33 -3.53 17.99
C TRP A 122 14.94 -3.95 17.49
N ARG A 123 14.01 -4.27 18.41
CA ARG A 123 12.61 -4.61 18.08
C ARG A 123 11.91 -3.44 17.40
N PHE A 124 12.14 -2.23 17.88
CA PHE A 124 11.58 -1.02 17.28
C PHE A 124 12.22 -0.74 15.93
N SER A 125 13.55 -0.86 15.82
CA SER A 125 14.28 -0.75 14.54
C SER A 125 13.81 -1.69 13.46
N LEU A 126 13.62 -2.97 13.80
CA LEU A 126 13.14 -3.96 12.84
C LEU A 126 11.69 -3.68 12.44
N LEU A 127 10.87 -3.22 13.40
CA LEU A 127 9.48 -2.88 13.17
C LEU A 127 9.34 -1.69 12.23
N THR A 128 10.04 -0.58 12.47
CA THR A 128 9.98 0.62 11.62
C THR A 128 10.65 0.38 10.26
N GLY A 129 11.89 -0.11 10.25
CA GLY A 129 12.65 -0.37 9.03
C GLY A 129 11.95 -1.38 8.12
N GLY A 130 11.43 -2.49 8.68
CA GLY A 130 10.67 -3.47 7.90
C GLY A 130 9.31 -2.95 7.41
N SER A 131 8.69 -2.04 8.15
CA SER A 131 7.44 -1.38 7.72
C SER A 131 7.69 -0.45 6.53
N VAL A 132 8.69 0.43 6.62
CA VAL A 132 9.09 1.35 5.54
C VAL A 132 9.54 0.56 4.31
N ALA A 133 10.30 -0.52 4.50
CA ALA A 133 10.88 -1.32 3.42
C ALA A 133 9.84 -2.08 2.56
N ILE A 134 8.68 -2.46 3.11
CA ILE A 134 7.76 -3.40 2.45
C ILE A 134 6.43 -2.72 2.07
N CYS A 135 5.50 -2.64 3.03
CA CYS A 135 4.12 -2.22 2.77
C CYS A 135 3.49 -1.40 3.92
N GLY A 136 4.32 -0.80 4.78
CA GLY A 136 3.87 0.01 5.90
C GLY A 136 3.16 -0.81 6.98
N ALA A 137 1.87 -0.55 7.18
CA ALA A 137 1.10 -1.08 8.30
C ALA A 137 0.97 -2.61 8.32
N SER A 138 0.78 -3.24 7.16
CA SER A 138 0.63 -4.71 7.09
C SER A 138 1.93 -5.43 7.43
N ALA A 139 3.07 -4.86 7.03
CA ALA A 139 4.39 -5.35 7.41
C ALA A 139 4.65 -5.17 8.91
N ALA A 140 4.27 -4.01 9.49
CA ALA A 140 4.38 -3.77 10.93
C ALA A 140 3.66 -4.85 11.76
N LEU A 141 2.40 -5.15 11.40
CA LEU A 141 1.59 -6.17 12.06
C LEU A 141 2.20 -7.57 11.92
N ALA A 142 2.66 -7.92 10.72
CA ALA A 142 3.27 -9.21 10.46
C ALA A 142 4.59 -9.39 11.23
N ILE A 143 5.45 -8.37 11.23
CA ILE A 143 6.71 -8.37 11.97
C ILE A 143 6.45 -8.46 13.47
N ALA A 144 5.50 -7.68 14.00
CA ALA A 144 5.11 -7.72 15.41
C ALA A 144 4.66 -9.13 15.85
N SER A 145 4.01 -9.89 14.97
CA SER A 145 3.55 -11.26 15.26
C SER A 145 4.68 -12.30 15.34
N VAL A 146 5.86 -12.02 14.80
CA VAL A 146 7.00 -12.96 14.75
C VAL A 146 8.17 -12.58 15.64
N ILE A 147 8.20 -11.35 16.19
CA ILE A 147 9.23 -10.91 17.13
C ILE A 147 8.83 -11.21 18.59
N PRO A 148 9.80 -11.44 19.52
CA PRO A 148 9.49 -11.66 20.93
C PRO A 148 8.80 -10.45 21.54
N HIS A 149 7.64 -10.68 22.17
CA HIS A 149 6.83 -9.62 22.75
C HIS A 149 7.48 -9.03 24.01
N ASN A 150 7.27 -7.73 24.22
CA ASN A 150 7.61 -7.03 25.46
C ASN A 150 6.52 -5.98 25.76
N GLU A 151 6.63 -5.31 26.92
CA GLU A 151 5.67 -4.29 27.38
C GLU A 151 5.51 -3.09 26.42
N LYS A 152 6.44 -2.90 25.47
CA LYS A 152 6.43 -1.78 24.52
C LYS A 152 5.93 -2.18 23.14
N THR A 153 5.69 -3.47 22.88
CA THR A 153 5.36 -3.99 21.54
C THR A 153 4.12 -3.32 20.95
N GLU A 154 3.00 -3.28 21.67
CA GLU A 154 1.75 -2.70 21.16
C GLU A 154 1.90 -1.21 20.86
N ARG A 155 2.50 -0.46 21.79
CA ARG A 155 2.75 0.97 21.60
C ARG A 155 3.67 1.25 20.42
N ASN A 156 4.74 0.47 20.26
CA ASN A 156 5.67 0.59 19.15
C ASN A 156 4.99 0.29 17.81
N LEU A 157 4.13 -0.73 17.77
CA LEU A 157 3.32 -1.09 16.60
C LEU A 157 2.36 0.04 16.23
N LEU A 158 1.60 0.57 17.20
CA LEU A 158 0.70 1.69 16.97
C LEU A 158 1.45 2.90 16.40
N PHE A 159 2.56 3.31 17.03
CA PHE A 159 3.36 4.42 16.52
C PHE A 159 3.89 4.16 15.12
N THR A 160 4.39 2.95 14.85
CA THR A 160 4.93 2.60 13.53
C THR A 160 3.84 2.69 12.46
N VAL A 161 2.69 2.05 12.71
CA VAL A 161 1.56 2.02 11.77
C VAL A 161 1.07 3.44 11.47
N VAL A 162 0.89 4.28 12.50
CA VAL A 162 0.40 5.64 12.28
C VAL A 162 1.45 6.49 11.55
N SER A 163 2.73 6.41 11.92
CA SER A 163 3.81 7.14 11.25
C SER A 163 4.00 6.76 9.79
N VAL A 164 4.05 5.45 9.46
CA VAL A 164 4.24 5.01 8.06
C VAL A 164 3.04 5.34 7.20
N THR A 165 1.82 5.22 7.73
CA THR A 165 0.59 5.62 7.04
C THR A 165 0.58 7.11 6.80
N THR A 166 0.98 7.89 7.81
CA THR A 166 1.09 9.36 7.75
C THR A 166 2.01 9.79 6.63
N LEU A 167 3.25 9.31 6.64
CA LEU A 167 4.25 9.65 5.65
C LEU A 167 3.87 9.18 4.26
N SER A 168 3.22 8.03 4.15
CA SER A 168 2.76 7.50 2.88
C SER A 168 1.56 8.31 2.31
N THR A 169 0.71 8.90 3.17
CA THR A 169 -0.31 9.88 2.74
C THR A 169 0.34 11.15 2.20
N ILE A 170 1.34 11.68 2.91
CA ILE A 170 2.07 12.87 2.48
C ILE A 170 2.77 12.60 1.14
N ALA A 171 3.46 11.47 1.03
CA ALA A 171 4.13 11.04 -0.20
C ALA A 171 3.14 10.85 -1.36
N MET A 172 1.96 10.27 -1.12
CA MET A 172 0.92 10.11 -2.13
C MET A 172 0.47 11.44 -2.75
N ILE A 173 0.43 12.51 -1.96
CA ILE A 173 0.04 13.85 -2.44
C ILE A 173 1.22 14.57 -3.09
N LEU A 174 2.40 14.51 -2.46
CA LEU A 174 3.56 15.31 -2.89
C LEU A 174 4.33 14.69 -4.07
N TYR A 175 4.49 13.36 -4.12
CA TYR A 175 5.33 12.72 -5.14
C TYR A 175 4.80 12.91 -6.56
N PRO A 176 3.49 12.81 -6.86
CA PRO A 176 2.98 13.12 -8.18
C PRO A 176 3.37 14.53 -8.64
N ILE A 177 3.19 15.53 -7.78
CA ILE A 177 3.56 16.92 -8.08
C ILE A 177 5.07 17.03 -8.33
N LEU A 178 5.87 16.47 -7.44
CA LEU A 178 7.33 16.54 -7.50
C LEU A 178 7.88 15.87 -8.78
N PHE A 179 7.46 14.64 -9.07
CA PHE A 179 8.00 13.86 -10.19
C PHE A 179 7.53 14.37 -11.55
N THR A 180 6.31 14.91 -11.64
CA THR A 180 5.86 15.61 -12.84
C THR A 180 6.63 16.91 -13.07
N VAL A 181 6.91 17.71 -12.03
CA VAL A 181 7.71 18.94 -12.16
C VAL A 181 9.17 18.64 -12.52
N LEU A 182 9.73 17.55 -12.01
CA LEU A 182 11.08 17.09 -12.36
C LEU A 182 11.16 16.49 -13.78
N GLY A 183 10.04 16.29 -14.48
CA GLY A 183 10.02 15.76 -15.84
C GLY A 183 10.51 14.31 -15.95
N LEU A 184 10.36 13.52 -14.88
CA LEU A 184 10.82 12.13 -14.86
C LEU A 184 10.04 11.28 -15.88
N THR A 185 10.70 10.27 -16.45
CA THR A 185 10.03 9.36 -17.38
C THR A 185 8.95 8.53 -16.68
N THR A 186 8.10 7.87 -17.46
CA THR A 186 7.04 6.98 -16.95
C THR A 186 7.62 5.87 -16.07
N SER A 187 8.69 5.20 -16.52
CA SER A 187 9.32 4.11 -15.78
C SER A 187 10.00 4.61 -14.50
N GLN A 188 10.68 5.76 -14.55
CA GLN A 188 11.31 6.37 -13.38
C GLN A 188 10.28 6.78 -12.33
N SER A 189 9.22 7.49 -12.75
CA SER A 189 8.13 7.90 -11.86
C SER A 189 7.43 6.68 -11.26
N GLY A 190 7.14 5.67 -12.09
CA GLY A 190 6.51 4.43 -11.65
C GLY A 190 7.36 3.68 -10.63
N PHE A 191 8.65 3.54 -10.92
CA PHE A 191 9.61 2.92 -10.01
C PHE A 191 9.68 3.68 -8.69
N LEU A 192 9.91 4.99 -8.70
CA LEU A 192 10.03 5.80 -7.48
C LEU A 192 8.75 5.73 -6.66
N VAL A 193 7.57 5.94 -7.24
CA VAL A 193 6.28 5.85 -6.54
C VAL A 193 6.12 4.47 -5.90
N GLY A 194 6.32 3.38 -6.64
CA GLY A 194 6.17 2.01 -6.12
C GLY A 194 7.22 1.62 -5.08
N ALA A 195 8.46 2.11 -5.25
CA ALA A 195 9.60 1.78 -4.41
C ALA A 195 9.63 2.57 -3.10
N THR A 196 8.97 3.73 -3.02
CA THR A 196 9.15 4.66 -1.87
C THR A 196 7.88 4.93 -1.08
N ILE A 197 6.69 4.94 -1.70
CA ILE A 197 5.43 5.03 -0.95
C ILE A 197 5.20 3.71 -0.20
N HIS A 198 4.70 3.76 1.04
CA HIS A 198 4.64 2.57 1.90
C HIS A 198 3.40 1.73 1.65
N ASP A 199 2.21 2.33 1.58
CA ASP A 199 0.95 1.59 1.45
C ASP A 199 0.57 1.31 -0.02
N VAL A 200 -0.07 0.16 -0.27
CA VAL A 200 -0.47 -0.23 -1.63
C VAL A 200 -1.56 0.68 -2.19
N ALA A 201 -2.54 1.07 -1.37
CA ALA A 201 -3.60 1.98 -1.79
C ALA A 201 -3.00 3.31 -2.24
N GLN A 202 -2.01 3.78 -1.49
CA GLN A 202 -1.38 5.08 -1.70
C GLN A 202 -0.45 5.07 -2.90
N VAL A 203 0.23 3.95 -3.17
CA VAL A 203 0.97 3.75 -4.42
C VAL A 203 0.04 3.82 -5.62
N VAL A 204 -1.06 3.06 -5.59
CA VAL A 204 -2.05 3.03 -6.68
C VAL A 204 -2.61 4.44 -6.89
N GLY A 205 -3.08 5.08 -5.82
CA GLY A 205 -3.65 6.42 -5.91
C GLY A 205 -2.65 7.47 -6.42
N ALA A 206 -1.37 7.41 -6.01
CA ALA A 206 -0.34 8.33 -6.48
C ALA A 206 0.06 8.06 -7.95
N GLY A 207 0.31 6.80 -8.31
CA GLY A 207 0.77 6.43 -9.64
C GLY A 207 -0.27 6.76 -10.72
N TYR A 208 -1.53 6.36 -10.48
CA TYR A 208 -2.64 6.70 -11.38
C TYR A 208 -3.03 8.18 -11.35
N SER A 209 -2.51 8.95 -10.39
CA SER A 209 -2.64 10.41 -10.44
C SER A 209 -1.65 11.05 -11.42
N ILE A 210 -0.57 10.37 -11.81
CA ILE A 210 0.38 10.85 -12.82
C ILE A 210 -0.07 10.39 -14.21
N SER A 211 -0.19 9.08 -14.42
CA SER A 211 -0.73 8.48 -15.64
C SER A 211 -1.11 7.01 -15.42
N THR A 212 -1.84 6.40 -16.36
CA THR A 212 -2.17 4.97 -16.29
C THR A 212 -0.92 4.09 -16.27
N ASP A 213 0.09 4.44 -17.05
CA ASP A 213 1.28 3.60 -17.21
C ASP A 213 2.22 3.74 -16.02
N VAL A 214 2.30 4.95 -15.42
CA VAL A 214 2.99 5.15 -14.13
C VAL A 214 2.30 4.34 -13.03
N GLY A 215 0.97 4.32 -13.00
CA GLY A 215 0.17 3.53 -12.07
C GLY A 215 0.44 2.02 -12.16
N ASP A 216 0.52 1.48 -13.38
CA ASP A 216 0.83 0.07 -13.61
C ASP A 216 2.23 -0.30 -13.13
N VAL A 217 3.26 0.45 -13.56
CA VAL A 217 4.65 0.21 -13.14
C VAL A 217 4.77 0.32 -11.62
N ALA A 218 4.19 1.36 -11.01
CA ALA A 218 4.24 1.55 -9.56
C ALA A 218 3.55 0.42 -8.80
N THR A 219 2.42 -0.07 -9.32
CA THR A 219 1.70 -1.20 -8.73
C THR A 219 2.53 -2.48 -8.81
N ILE A 220 3.17 -2.77 -9.95
CA ILE A 220 4.05 -3.94 -10.10
C ILE A 220 5.19 -3.88 -9.08
N ILE A 221 5.92 -2.75 -9.01
CA ILE A 221 7.05 -2.57 -8.08
C ILE A 221 6.59 -2.72 -6.61
N LYS A 222 5.44 -2.15 -6.25
CA LYS A 222 4.89 -2.29 -4.89
C LYS A 222 4.47 -3.72 -4.59
N LEU A 223 3.79 -4.42 -5.50
CA LEU A 223 3.38 -5.80 -5.29
C LEU A 223 4.58 -6.73 -5.20
N LEU A 224 5.66 -6.45 -5.93
CA LEU A 224 6.93 -7.15 -5.79
C LEU A 224 7.49 -7.02 -4.37
N ARG A 225 7.50 -5.80 -3.80
CA ARG A 225 7.90 -5.56 -2.41
C ARG A 225 6.99 -6.30 -1.42
N VAL A 226 5.68 -6.26 -1.62
CA VAL A 226 4.71 -6.97 -0.75
C VAL A 226 4.96 -8.49 -0.80
N ALA A 227 5.28 -9.04 -1.97
CA ALA A 227 5.59 -10.45 -2.15
C ALA A 227 6.85 -10.89 -1.39
N MET A 228 7.77 -9.97 -1.07
CA MET A 228 8.95 -10.25 -0.25
C MET A 228 8.64 -10.37 1.25
N LEU A 229 7.44 -9.99 1.71
CA LEU A 229 7.09 -10.03 3.13
C LEU A 229 7.30 -11.43 3.75
N PRO A 230 6.83 -12.54 3.17
CA PRO A 230 7.08 -13.87 3.71
C PRO A 230 8.56 -14.23 3.82
N VAL A 231 9.36 -13.87 2.81
CA VAL A 231 10.80 -14.12 2.81
C VAL A 231 11.47 -13.39 3.97
N VAL A 232 11.14 -12.10 4.15
CA VAL A 232 11.66 -11.30 5.26
C VAL A 232 11.22 -11.87 6.62
N LEU A 233 9.97 -12.31 6.76
CA LEU A 233 9.49 -12.94 8.00
C LEU A 233 10.23 -14.24 8.30
N VAL A 234 10.51 -15.08 7.31
CA VAL A 234 11.31 -16.31 7.48
C VAL A 234 12.71 -15.96 7.93
N ILE A 235 13.37 -14.97 7.33
CA ILE A 235 14.69 -14.51 7.75
C ILE A 235 14.66 -14.05 9.23
N ILE A 236 13.65 -13.27 9.63
CA ILE A 236 13.47 -12.83 11.02
C ILE A 236 13.27 -14.04 11.96
N VAL A 237 12.44 -15.00 11.55
CA VAL A 237 12.17 -16.23 12.33
C VAL A 237 13.47 -17.01 12.57
N LEU A 238 14.26 -17.25 11.50
CA LEU A 238 15.50 -18.01 11.57
C LEU A 238 16.55 -17.27 12.40
N ALA A 239 16.69 -15.95 12.22
CA ALA A 239 17.62 -15.14 12.99
C ALA A 239 17.29 -15.10 14.50
N LEU A 240 16.04 -15.36 14.88
CA LEU A 240 15.55 -15.32 16.26
C LEU A 240 15.24 -16.71 16.84
N ALA A 241 15.59 -17.80 16.15
CA ALA A 241 15.23 -19.16 16.53
C ALA A 241 15.64 -19.53 17.97
N GLY A 242 16.77 -19.03 18.46
CA GLY A 242 17.26 -19.26 19.83
C GLY A 242 16.57 -18.42 20.93
N GLN A 243 15.73 -17.44 20.57
CA GLN A 243 15.07 -16.53 21.52
C GLN A 243 13.56 -16.78 21.67
N ARG A 244 13.02 -17.80 20.98
CA ARG A 244 11.57 -18.06 20.96
C ARG A 244 11.16 -19.05 22.05
N ARG A 245 10.39 -18.57 23.02
CA ARG A 245 9.53 -19.41 23.88
C ARG A 245 8.09 -19.30 23.37
N GLY A 246 7.66 -20.26 22.56
CA GLY A 246 6.26 -20.45 22.15
C GLY A 246 5.74 -19.52 21.05
N GLY A 247 5.33 -20.11 19.92
CA GLY A 247 4.57 -19.45 18.85
C GLY A 247 5.13 -19.64 17.44
N THR A 248 4.53 -20.56 16.66
CA THR A 248 4.76 -20.67 15.21
C THR A 248 3.88 -19.65 14.49
N GLY A 249 4.34 -18.40 14.39
CA GLY A 249 3.69 -17.41 13.53
C GLY A 249 3.62 -17.93 12.09
N SER A 250 2.42 -18.08 11.54
CA SER A 250 2.21 -18.59 10.19
C SER A 250 2.58 -17.53 9.16
N VAL A 251 3.70 -17.74 8.45
CA VAL A 251 4.11 -16.91 7.32
C VAL A 251 3.22 -17.21 6.11
N ARG A 252 2.48 -16.21 5.59
CA ARG A 252 1.62 -16.37 4.40
C ARG A 252 1.75 -15.18 3.45
N LEU A 253 1.79 -15.46 2.15
CA LEU A 253 1.65 -14.45 1.10
C LEU A 253 0.24 -13.84 1.16
N PRO A 254 0.08 -12.52 0.99
CA PRO A 254 -1.24 -11.92 0.90
C PRO A 254 -2.00 -12.43 -0.33
N LEU A 255 -3.21 -12.94 -0.13
CA LEU A 255 -4.00 -13.59 -1.20
C LEU A 255 -4.25 -12.69 -2.41
N PHE A 256 -4.35 -11.38 -2.23
CA PHE A 256 -4.57 -10.45 -3.35
C PHE A 256 -3.33 -10.33 -4.27
N VAL A 257 -2.12 -10.53 -3.75
CA VAL A 257 -0.89 -10.58 -4.57
C VAL A 257 -0.90 -11.85 -5.42
N VAL A 258 -1.31 -12.97 -4.84
CA VAL A 258 -1.47 -14.24 -5.55
C VAL A 258 -2.55 -14.12 -6.62
N GLY A 259 -3.70 -13.51 -6.29
CA GLY A 259 -4.78 -13.26 -7.24
C GLY A 259 -4.36 -12.36 -8.39
N PHE A 260 -3.62 -11.28 -8.12
CA PHE A 260 -3.04 -10.41 -9.15
C PHE A 260 -2.13 -11.20 -10.09
N ALA A 261 -1.15 -11.94 -9.54
CA ALA A 261 -0.22 -12.73 -10.33
C ALA A 261 -0.93 -13.81 -11.16
N ALA A 262 -1.94 -14.46 -10.60
CA ALA A 262 -2.75 -15.45 -11.31
C ALA A 262 -3.51 -14.82 -12.49
N LEU A 263 -4.16 -13.68 -12.29
CA LEU A 263 -4.91 -13.02 -13.36
C LEU A 263 -3.98 -12.47 -14.44
N THR A 264 -2.81 -11.93 -14.09
CA THR A 264 -1.75 -11.56 -15.04
C THR A 264 -1.26 -12.74 -15.85
N ALA A 265 -1.05 -13.90 -15.23
CA ALA A 265 -0.66 -15.12 -15.95
C ALA A 265 -1.76 -15.57 -16.93
N ILE A 266 -3.03 -15.60 -16.50
CA ILE A 266 -4.17 -15.95 -17.35
C ILE A 266 -4.27 -14.99 -18.55
N ASN A 267 -4.13 -13.69 -18.31
CA ASN A 267 -4.13 -12.67 -19.36
C ASN A 267 -2.99 -12.88 -20.36
N SER A 268 -1.79 -13.16 -19.86
CA SER A 268 -0.57 -13.34 -20.68
C SER A 268 -0.59 -14.62 -21.53
N LEU A 269 -1.31 -15.65 -21.08
CA LEU A 269 -1.52 -16.87 -21.86
C LEU A 269 -2.60 -16.71 -22.94
N GLY A 270 -3.22 -15.53 -23.07
CA GLY A 270 -4.33 -15.29 -23.99
C GLY A 270 -5.62 -16.03 -23.61
N LEU A 271 -5.73 -16.53 -22.37
CA LEU A 271 -6.88 -17.29 -21.89
C LEU A 271 -8.03 -16.39 -21.45
N LEU A 272 -7.80 -15.08 -21.33
CA LEU A 272 -8.82 -14.11 -20.93
C LEU A 272 -9.43 -13.45 -22.19
N PRO A 273 -10.74 -13.63 -22.46
CA PRO A 273 -11.39 -12.96 -23.57
C PRO A 273 -11.28 -11.43 -23.47
N ALA A 274 -11.04 -10.73 -24.57
CA ALA A 274 -10.84 -9.28 -24.58
C ALA A 274 -11.98 -8.49 -23.91
N VAL A 275 -13.23 -8.94 -24.07
CA VAL A 275 -14.41 -8.33 -23.41
C VAL A 275 -14.35 -8.50 -21.90
N ALA A 276 -13.93 -9.67 -21.41
CA ALA A 276 -13.78 -9.93 -19.98
C ALA A 276 -12.60 -9.13 -19.39
N ALA A 277 -11.48 -9.05 -20.12
CA ALA A 277 -10.33 -8.23 -19.73
C ALA A 277 -10.72 -6.75 -19.61
N LYS A 278 -11.39 -6.19 -20.62
CA LYS A 278 -11.89 -4.81 -20.59
C LYS A 278 -12.83 -4.57 -19.41
N ALA A 279 -13.83 -5.44 -19.22
CA ALA A 279 -14.77 -5.32 -18.11
C ALA A 279 -14.08 -5.41 -16.74
N ALA A 280 -13.07 -6.26 -16.59
CA ALA A 280 -12.27 -6.37 -15.37
C ALA A 280 -11.48 -5.09 -15.09
N VAL A 281 -10.87 -4.48 -16.11
CA VAL A 281 -10.12 -3.22 -15.99
C VAL A 281 -11.05 -2.05 -15.67
N ASP A 282 -12.20 -1.94 -16.33
CA ASP A 282 -13.19 -0.90 -16.08
C ASP A 282 -13.73 -0.99 -14.64
N LEU A 283 -14.04 -2.21 -14.19
CA LEU A 283 -14.48 -2.47 -12.82
C LEU A 283 -13.36 -2.16 -11.82
N SER A 284 -12.12 -2.56 -12.10
CA SER A 284 -10.95 -2.23 -11.29
C SER A 284 -10.85 -0.72 -11.07
N GLY A 285 -10.90 0.07 -12.15
CA GLY A 285 -10.85 1.53 -12.06
C GLY A 285 -11.93 2.11 -11.16
N TRP A 286 -13.16 1.62 -11.23
CA TRP A 286 -14.23 2.04 -10.30
C TRP A 286 -13.97 1.64 -8.86
N LEU A 287 -13.59 0.39 -8.61
CA LEU A 287 -13.30 -0.11 -7.27
C LEU A 287 -12.14 0.64 -6.61
N LEU A 288 -11.10 0.96 -7.38
CA LEU A 288 -9.96 1.72 -6.90
C LEU A 288 -10.37 3.14 -6.52
N VAL A 289 -11.14 3.86 -7.36
CA VAL A 289 -11.62 5.21 -7.00
C VAL A 289 -12.47 5.17 -5.72
N VAL A 290 -13.42 4.23 -5.61
CA VAL A 290 -14.25 4.07 -4.39
C VAL A 290 -13.39 3.74 -3.17
N ALA A 291 -12.37 2.89 -3.33
CA ALA A 291 -11.46 2.55 -2.25
C ALA A 291 -10.62 3.75 -1.79
N ILE A 292 -10.10 4.55 -2.73
CA ILE A 292 -9.34 5.77 -2.43
C ILE A 292 -10.23 6.85 -1.81
N SER A 293 -11.48 6.98 -2.25
CA SER A 293 -12.46 7.84 -1.58
C SER A 293 -12.69 7.41 -0.13
N ALA A 294 -12.92 6.11 0.10
CA ALA A 294 -13.07 5.58 1.46
C ALA A 294 -11.80 5.76 2.31
N LEU A 295 -10.62 5.61 1.70
CA LEU A 295 -9.34 5.88 2.35
C LEU A 295 -9.25 7.35 2.77
N GLY A 296 -9.54 8.28 1.86
CA GLY A 296 -9.55 9.71 2.13
C GLY A 296 -10.46 10.07 3.29
N VAL A 297 -11.70 9.57 3.31
CA VAL A 297 -12.63 9.74 4.45
C VAL A 297 -12.03 9.21 5.74
N ARG A 298 -11.29 8.10 5.73
CA ARG A 298 -10.70 7.52 6.94
C ARG A 298 -9.39 8.19 7.38
N THR A 299 -8.79 9.04 6.55
CA THR A 299 -7.53 9.73 6.87
C THR A 299 -7.77 10.89 7.84
N ASN A 300 -7.38 10.71 9.10
CA ASN A 300 -7.46 11.75 10.12
C ASN A 300 -6.11 12.47 10.29
N MET A 301 -6.01 13.71 9.79
CA MET A 301 -4.80 14.52 9.91
C MET A 301 -4.45 14.90 11.36
N LYS A 302 -5.43 14.98 12.27
CA LYS A 302 -5.18 15.36 13.67
C LYS A 302 -4.42 14.28 14.42
N ASP A 303 -4.75 13.01 14.17
CA ASP A 303 -4.08 11.86 14.79
C ASP A 303 -2.60 11.77 14.33
N MET A 304 -2.31 12.26 13.11
CA MET A 304 -0.96 12.34 12.56
C MET A 304 -0.08 13.37 13.32
N LEU A 305 -0.69 14.46 13.81
CA LEU A 305 0.01 15.52 14.53
C LEU A 305 0.26 15.19 16.01
N GLN A 306 -0.44 14.21 16.57
CA GLN A 306 -0.27 13.78 17.97
C GLN A 306 0.85 12.75 18.18
N LEU A 307 1.61 12.45 17.12
CA LEU A 307 2.69 11.48 17.17
C LEU A 307 3.91 12.02 17.96
N GLY A 308 4.44 11.23 18.89
CA GLY A 308 5.63 11.60 19.64
C GLY A 308 6.85 11.78 18.71
N TRP A 309 7.45 12.98 18.70
CA TRP A 309 8.43 13.44 17.71
C TRP A 309 9.59 12.47 17.43
N ARG A 310 10.11 11.78 18.46
CA ARG A 310 11.23 10.83 18.30
C ARG A 310 10.87 9.60 17.46
N HIS A 311 9.61 9.14 17.53
CA HIS A 311 9.16 7.98 16.73
C HIS A 311 8.92 8.40 15.28
N VAL A 312 8.43 9.62 15.07
CA VAL A 312 8.26 10.21 13.73
C VAL A 312 9.62 10.42 13.06
N ALA A 313 10.58 11.03 13.77
CA ALA A 313 11.91 11.33 13.23
C ALA A 313 12.60 10.08 12.67
N MET A 314 12.53 8.95 13.37
CA MET A 314 13.12 7.70 12.91
C MET A 314 12.49 7.21 11.59
N VAL A 315 11.16 7.16 11.50
CA VAL A 315 10.46 6.71 10.28
C VAL A 315 10.67 7.72 9.14
N VAL A 316 10.70 9.03 9.42
CA VAL A 316 11.03 10.07 8.44
C VAL A 316 12.42 9.84 7.87
N THR A 317 13.43 9.61 8.73
CA THR A 317 14.80 9.34 8.28
C THR A 317 14.86 8.07 7.42
N GLU A 318 14.24 6.97 7.84
CA GLU A 318 14.17 5.74 7.06
C GLU A 318 13.50 5.96 5.69
N THR A 319 12.40 6.73 5.66
CA THR A 319 11.66 7.06 4.43
C THR A 319 12.50 7.92 3.48
N LEU A 320 13.19 8.94 4.00
CA LEU A 320 14.06 9.81 3.22
C LEU A 320 15.27 9.04 2.68
N VAL A 321 15.87 8.16 3.49
CA VAL A 321 16.97 7.31 3.02
C VAL A 321 16.49 6.37 1.92
N LEU A 322 15.31 5.74 2.07
CA LEU A 322 14.73 4.92 1.00
C LEU A 322 14.50 5.73 -0.27
N LEU A 323 13.95 6.94 -0.17
CA LEU A 323 13.76 7.83 -1.31
C LEU A 323 15.10 8.20 -1.99
N ILE A 324 16.11 8.59 -1.22
CA ILE A 324 17.43 8.94 -1.73
C ILE A 324 18.08 7.75 -2.43
N LEU A 325 18.02 6.55 -1.82
CA LEU A 325 18.56 5.32 -2.42
C LEU A 325 17.82 4.95 -3.71
N ALA A 326 16.50 5.12 -3.75
CA ALA A 326 15.70 4.86 -4.95
C ALA A 326 16.02 5.85 -6.07
N ILE A 327 16.15 7.15 -5.76
CA ILE A 327 16.59 8.17 -6.72
C ILE A 327 18.00 7.85 -7.22
N ALA A 328 18.94 7.53 -6.32
CA ALA A 328 20.30 7.17 -6.70
C ALA A 328 20.32 5.96 -7.64
N ALA A 329 19.49 4.93 -7.38
CA ALA A 329 19.38 3.76 -8.24
C ALA A 329 18.84 4.10 -9.64
N VAL A 330 17.93 5.06 -9.75
CA VAL A 330 17.43 5.58 -11.02
C VAL A 330 18.51 6.34 -11.78
N GLU A 331 19.22 7.26 -11.12
CA GLU A 331 20.28 8.08 -11.73
C GLU A 331 21.44 7.24 -12.29
N ILE A 332 21.81 6.14 -11.61
CA ILE A 332 22.86 5.23 -12.08
C ILE A 332 22.35 4.14 -13.04
N GLY A 333 21.08 4.20 -13.46
CA GLY A 333 20.49 3.31 -14.45
C GLY A 333 20.25 1.86 -14.00
N LEU A 334 20.18 1.61 -12.69
CA LEU A 334 19.89 0.27 -12.16
C LEU A 334 18.40 -0.09 -12.18
N ALA A 335 17.53 0.93 -12.17
CA ALA A 335 16.08 0.77 -12.20
C ALA A 335 15.43 2.05 -12.77
N GLY A 336 14.18 1.93 -13.24
CA GLY A 336 13.43 3.08 -13.78
C GLY A 336 13.76 3.37 -15.22
#